data_AF-A0A8J7F2F5-F1
#
_entry.id   AF-A0A8J7F2F5-F1
#
_cell.length_a   1.000
_cell.length_b   1.000
_cell.length_c   1.000
_cell.angle_alpha   90.00
_cell.angle_beta   90.00
_cell.angle_gamma   90.00
#
_symmetry.space_group_name_H-M   'P 1'
#
loop_
_entity.id
_entity.type
_entity.pdbx_description
1 polymer ?
#
loop_
_entity_poly.entity_id
_entity_poly.type
_entity_poly.pdbx_seq_one_letter_code
_entity_poly.pdbx_strand_id
1 'polypeptide(L)'
;MKSLLSLSLIGLALTAFTPSVLAGQTTTRTGPNGKTQTTNRTYGNGQQTTTRTSPNGKTQTTNRTYGNGQQTTTRTGPNGKTQTTNRTYGN
;
A
#
# COMPACT_ATOMS: atom_id res chain seq x y z
N MET A 1 14.31 19.92 -17.49
CA MET A 1 13.66 18.65 -17.87
C MET A 1 13.86 17.67 -16.70
N LYS A 2 12.80 17.33 -15.98
CA LYS A 2 12.88 16.56 -14.72
C LYS A 2 12.84 15.06 -15.03
N SER A 3 13.87 14.37 -14.53
CA SER A 3 14.24 12.96 -14.69
C SER A 3 13.12 11.94 -14.93
N LEU A 4 13.36 11.08 -15.93
CA LEU A 4 12.56 9.92 -16.31
C LEU A 4 12.60 8.85 -15.20
N LEU A 5 11.45 8.56 -14.61
CA LEU A 5 11.27 7.38 -13.74
C LEU A 5 11.27 6.13 -14.62
N SER A 6 12.42 5.44 -14.71
CA SER A 6 12.50 4.11 -15.31
C SER A 6 11.79 3.11 -14.40
N LEU A 7 10.61 2.66 -14.84
CA LEU A 7 9.84 1.61 -14.17
C LEU A 7 10.21 0.26 -14.81
N SER A 8 11.27 -0.40 -14.30
CA SER A 8 11.59 -1.75 -14.76
C SER A 8 10.58 -2.75 -14.21
N LEU A 9 9.70 -3.21 -15.10
CA LEU A 9 8.74 -4.28 -14.88
C LEU A 9 9.44 -5.64 -15.06
N ILE A 10 10.01 -6.21 -13.99
CA ILE A 10 10.55 -7.58 -14.04
C ILE A 10 10.26 -8.32 -12.74
N GLY A 11 9.57 -9.46 -12.86
CA GLY A 11 9.53 -10.51 -11.83
C GLY A 11 8.14 -10.99 -11.42
N LEU A 12 7.40 -11.63 -12.34
CA LEU A 12 6.19 -12.40 -12.03
C LEU A 12 6.59 -13.72 -11.35
N ALA A 13 6.55 -13.76 -10.02
CA ALA A 13 6.48 -15.02 -9.26
C ALA A 13 5.04 -15.20 -8.79
N LEU A 14 4.32 -16.11 -9.45
CA LEU A 14 2.93 -16.46 -9.17
C LEU A 14 2.88 -17.34 -7.90
N THR A 15 2.76 -16.72 -6.73
CA THR A 15 2.30 -17.41 -5.53
C THR A 15 0.81 -17.15 -5.39
N ALA A 16 0.01 -18.21 -5.47
CA ALA A 16 -1.44 -18.15 -5.43
C ALA A 16 -1.92 -17.41 -4.17
N PHE A 17 -2.46 -16.21 -4.37
CA PHE A 17 -3.30 -15.54 -3.40
C PHE A 17 -4.50 -15.01 -4.18
N THR A 18 -5.68 -15.57 -3.92
CA THR A 18 -6.93 -15.14 -4.54
C THR A 18 -7.29 -13.74 -4.03
N PRO A 19 -7.27 -12.67 -4.83
CA PRO A 19 -7.89 -11.43 -4.39
C PRO A 19 -9.41 -11.61 -4.45
N SER A 20 -10.05 -11.40 -3.30
CA SER A 20 -11.49 -11.12 -3.23
C SER A 20 -11.82 -9.89 -4.08
N VAL A 21 -13.03 -9.88 -4.65
CA VAL A 21 -13.51 -9.07 -5.79
C VAL A 21 -13.66 -7.55 -5.52
N LEU A 22 -12.92 -6.97 -4.57
CA LEU A 22 -12.74 -5.52 -4.52
C LEU A 22 -11.69 -5.13 -5.57
N ALA A 23 -11.83 -3.97 -6.21
CA ALA A 23 -10.82 -3.43 -7.14
C ALA A 23 -9.48 -3.25 -6.40
N GLY A 24 -8.69 -4.31 -6.34
CA GLY A 24 -7.49 -4.44 -5.55
C GLY A 24 -6.27 -4.52 -6.45
N GLN A 25 -5.19 -3.85 -6.06
CA GLN A 25 -3.91 -3.88 -6.76
C GLN A 25 -2.88 -4.56 -5.85
N THR A 26 -2.28 -5.64 -6.34
CA THR A 26 -1.08 -6.23 -5.75
C THR A 26 0.15 -5.83 -6.55
N THR A 27 1.22 -5.46 -5.87
CA THR A 27 2.51 -5.15 -6.50
C THR A 27 3.64 -5.79 -5.72
N THR A 28 4.51 -6.49 -6.43
CA THR A 28 5.68 -7.15 -5.87
C THR A 28 6.94 -6.47 -6.41
N ARG A 29 7.92 -6.24 -5.55
CA ARG A 29 9.22 -5.66 -5.91
C ARG A 29 10.34 -6.51 -5.33
N THR A 30 11.20 -7.02 -6.18
CA THR A 30 12.38 -7.81 -5.79
C THR A 30 13.63 -6.97 -5.98
N GLY A 31 14.44 -6.84 -4.92
CA GLY A 31 15.71 -6.12 -4.97
C GLY A 31 16.85 -6.98 -5.56
N PRO A 32 18.01 -6.39 -5.86
CA PRO A 32 19.17 -7.10 -6.44
C PRO A 32 19.63 -8.33 -5.64
N ASN A 33 19.42 -8.33 -4.32
CA ASN A 33 19.78 -9.44 -3.43
C ASN A 33 18.66 -10.50 -3.31
N GLY A 34 17.71 -10.56 -4.25
CA GLY A 34 16.59 -11.52 -4.24
C GLY A 34 15.52 -11.28 -3.17
N LYS A 35 15.64 -10.20 -2.38
CA LYS A 35 14.70 -9.86 -1.31
C LYS A 35 13.43 -9.23 -1.87
N THR A 36 12.27 -9.77 -1.51
CA THR A 36 10.98 -9.39 -2.08
C THR A 36 10.11 -8.61 -1.11
N GLN A 37 9.52 -7.51 -1.58
CA GLN A 37 8.50 -6.74 -0.88
C GLN A 37 7.17 -6.82 -1.63
N THR A 38 6.08 -7.04 -0.91
CA THR A 38 4.72 -7.05 -1.47
C THR A 38 3.92 -5.86 -0.96
N THR A 39 3.12 -5.25 -1.84
CA THR A 39 2.17 -4.19 -1.51
C THR A 39 0.80 -4.56 -2.04
N ASN A 40 -0.18 -4.65 -1.16
CA ASN A 40 -1.58 -4.86 -1.50
C ASN A 40 -2.35 -3.57 -1.24
N ARG A 41 -3.15 -3.13 -2.20
CA ARG A 41 -4.06 -1.99 -2.07
C ARG A 41 -5.47 -2.44 -2.37
N THR A 42 -6.41 -2.03 -1.55
CA THR A 42 -7.84 -2.23 -1.79
C THR A 42 -8.55 -0.89 -1.66
N TYR A 43 -9.57 -0.71 -2.49
CA TYR A 43 -10.37 0.51 -2.57
C TYR A 43 -11.85 0.15 -2.50
N GLY A 44 -12.66 0.98 -1.85
CA GLY A 44 -14.11 0.85 -1.83
C GLY A 44 -14.77 1.86 -0.90
N ASN A 45 -15.96 2.36 -1.26
CA ASN A 45 -16.80 3.21 -0.41
C ASN A 45 -16.06 4.39 0.27
N GLY A 46 -15.22 5.12 -0.48
CA GLY A 46 -14.44 6.23 0.09
C GLY A 46 -13.33 5.79 1.04
N GLN A 47 -12.94 4.52 1.00
CA GLN A 47 -11.89 3.92 1.80
C GLN A 47 -10.77 3.39 0.91
N GLN A 48 -9.55 3.46 1.41
CA GLN A 48 -8.39 2.78 0.86
C GLN A 48 -7.61 2.10 1.99
N THR A 49 -7.36 0.80 1.84
CA THR A 49 -6.40 0.08 2.68
C THR A 49 -5.15 -0.24 1.86
N THR A 50 -3.98 -0.10 2.48
CA THR A 50 -2.70 -0.48 1.89
C THR A 50 -1.90 -1.28 2.90
N THR A 51 -1.57 -2.51 2.53
CA THR A 51 -0.73 -3.41 3.33
C THR A 51 0.61 -3.59 2.62
N ARG A 52 1.71 -3.34 3.33
CA ARG A 52 3.07 -3.53 2.81
C ARG A 52 3.78 -4.56 3.68
N THR A 53 4.24 -5.64 3.07
CA THR A 53 5.02 -6.69 3.74
C THR A 53 6.44 -6.64 3.22
N SER A 54 7.38 -6.35 4.11
CA SER A 54 8.81 -6.28 3.78
C SER A 54 9.44 -7.68 3.63
N PRO A 55 10.64 -7.77 3.05
CA PRO A 55 11.30 -9.07 2.82
C PRO A 55 11.58 -9.90 4.08
N ASN A 56 11.55 -9.28 5.27
CA ASN A 56 11.68 -9.94 6.56
C ASN A 56 10.32 -10.32 7.19
N GLY A 57 9.23 -10.30 6.43
CA GLY A 57 7.88 -10.66 6.87
C GLY A 57 7.16 -9.60 7.71
N LYS A 58 7.82 -8.50 8.08
CA LYS A 58 7.18 -7.41 8.83
C LYS A 58 6.15 -6.69 7.96
N THR A 59 4.98 -6.40 8.55
CA THR A 59 3.86 -5.80 7.82
C THR A 59 3.50 -4.43 8.38
N GLN A 60 3.19 -3.49 7.49
CA GLN A 60 2.63 -2.18 7.83
C GLN A 60 1.30 -2.00 7.09
N THR A 61 0.30 -1.50 7.80
CA THR A 61 -1.02 -1.20 7.23
C THR A 61 -1.26 0.31 7.25
N THR A 62 -1.85 0.83 6.19
CA THR A 62 -2.33 2.22 6.10
C THR A 62 -3.78 2.22 5.63
N ASN A 63 -4.67 2.72 6.47
CA ASN A 63 -6.07 2.95 6.14
C ASN A 63 -6.30 4.42 5.87
N ARG A 64 -7.06 4.75 4.84
CA ARG A 64 -7.49 6.10 4.52
C ARG A 64 -8.99 6.14 4.33
N THR A 65 -9.63 7.04 5.05
CA THR A 65 -11.04 7.38 4.90
C THR A 65 -11.14 8.76 4.27
N TYR A 66 -12.00 8.88 3.27
CA TYR A 66 -12.31 10.13 2.59
C TYR A 66 -13.80 10.45 2.75
N GLY A 67 -14.14 11.70 3.07
CA GLY A 67 -15.53 12.14 3.16
C GLY A 67 -15.64 13.60 3.57
N ASN A 68 -16.66 14.30 3.07
CA ASN A 68 -17.01 15.68 3.44
C ASN A 68 -15.82 16.66 3.47
N GLY A 69 -14.94 16.61 2.46
CA GLY A 69 -13.75 17.46 2.41
C GLY A 69 -12.65 17.07 3.40
N GLN A 70 -12.77 15.96 4.10
CA GLN A 70 -11.80 15.46 5.07
C GLN A 70 -11.12 14.17 4.59
N GLN A 71 -9.89 13.97 5.03
CA GLN A 71 -9.16 12.71 4.95
C GLN A 71 -8.64 12.32 6.33
N THR A 72 -9.01 11.13 6.80
CA THR A 72 -8.35 10.49 7.95
C THR A 72 -7.40 9.42 7.44
N THR A 73 -6.16 9.41 7.94
CA THR A 73 -5.17 8.37 7.65
C THR A 73 -4.71 7.72 8.95
N THR A 74 -4.86 6.41 9.05
CA THR A 74 -4.33 5.61 10.16
C THR A 74 -3.24 4.69 9.64
N ARG A 75 -2.06 4.74 10.26
CA ARG A 75 -0.90 3.91 9.93
C ARG A 75 -0.55 3.04 11.12
N THR A 76 -0.52 1.73 10.93
CA THR A 76 -0.10 0.76 11.95
C THR A 76 1.17 0.09 11.49
N GLY A 77 2.24 0.27 12.25
CA GLY A 77 3.55 -0.34 11.99
C GLY A 77 3.62 -1.80 12.42
N PRO A 78 4.72 -2.48 12.08
CA PRO A 78 4.90 -3.92 12.35
C PRO A 78 4.97 -4.28 13.83
N ASN A 79 5.21 -3.30 14.70
CA ASN A 79 5.21 -3.49 16.16
C ASN A 79 3.88 -3.05 16.80
N GLY A 80 2.79 -2.94 16.02
CA GLY A 80 1.46 -2.55 16.50
C GLY A 80 1.27 -1.05 16.80
N LYS A 81 2.36 -0.26 16.83
CA LYS A 81 2.27 1.19 17.03
C LYS A 81 1.45 1.84 15.92
N THR A 82 0.49 2.67 16.33
CA THR A 82 -0.46 3.32 15.42
C THR A 82 -0.32 4.83 15.47
N GLN A 83 -0.40 5.47 14.31
CA GLN A 83 -0.44 6.92 14.14
C GLN A 83 -1.66 7.29 13.30
N THR A 84 -2.43 8.26 13.76
CA THR A 84 -3.57 8.81 13.02
C THR A 84 -3.31 10.26 12.65
N THR A 85 -3.69 10.65 11.44
CA THR A 85 -3.59 12.03 10.94
C THR A 85 -4.87 12.39 10.22
N ASN A 86 -5.45 13.52 10.59
CA ASN A 86 -6.60 14.10 9.92
C ASN A 86 -6.14 15.29 9.06
N ARG A 87 -6.65 15.38 7.84
CA ARG A 87 -6.45 16.50 6.94
C ARG A 87 -7.80 17.02 6.51
N THR A 88 -7.96 18.33 6.56
CA THR A 88 -9.09 19.05 5.98
C THR A 88 -8.67 19.62 4.64
N TYR A 89 -9.51 19.48 3.62
CA TYR A 89 -9.40 20.15 2.33
C TYR A 89 -10.39 21.32 2.34
N GLY A 90 -9.93 22.48 2.80
CA GLY A 90 -10.59 23.77 2.63
C GLY A 90 -9.75 24.66 1.72
N ASN A 91 -10.41 25.51 0.95
CA ASN A 91 -9.76 26.59 0.18
C ASN A 91 -9.26 27.69 1.12
#